data_AF-A0A9E0CDP7-F1
#
_entry.id   AF-A0A9E0CDP7-F1
#
_cell.length_a   1.000
_cell.length_b   1.000
_cell.length_c   1.000
_cell.angle_alpha   90.00
_cell.angle_beta   90.00
_cell.angle_gamma   90.00
#
_symmetry.space_group_name_H-M   'P 1'
#
loop_
_entity.id
_entity.type
_entity.pdbx_description
1 polymer ?
#
loop_
_entity_poly.entity_id
_entity_poly.type
_entity_poly.pdbx_seq_one_letter_code
_entity_poly.pdbx_strand_id
1 'polypeptide(L)'
;MKMTFTNIKRAVGFCAALMMLTAINAQNARADNPSVQITSQLSHSYIMTGQNQKIYLKVGLRGTKPDSAKMQRPPINLALVLDKSGSMSGQKIEDVKQAAKAMIDRLQSGDTISIIIYDDRSQVLVPTTHLENAELIRQRIDSITANGGTALYDGVTDGAHELMNYVSDNQVNRVILLSDGLANVGPQSTEELGRLGLDLIQQGISVSTIGIGEGYNEDLMSTLAAKSDGFHRFLENTADLYSTLDWEMGKISSVVANDVTVKLKFAQGVRPLSVGREGVINGQEVTVKINQVYSDHEIYVLTEAEVMPDIGQHIVSPIADVNLLYFDMASKNNIDYWQYVSTKVTNDQNLVNTTLNRDVLIAVNEQNAAAIQKTAIDLRDQGKVHDAKALLDEMAETLKKAGELLASPRLTKYSETLEQSAQTIENDAQWNENRKQNTSTMFSVSFNVS
;
A
#
# COMPACT_ATOMS: atom_id res chain seq x y z
N MET A 1 4.06 -84.04 25.92
CA MET A 1 5.42 -83.68 25.44
C MET A 1 5.28 -82.49 24.49
N LYS A 2 6.24 -81.54 24.50
CA LYS A 2 6.42 -80.31 23.67
C LYS A 2 5.43 -80.07 22.49
N MET A 3 4.77 -78.90 22.38
CA MET A 3 5.28 -77.63 21.78
C MET A 3 5.81 -77.80 20.34
N THR A 4 5.54 -76.91 19.38
CA THR A 4 4.90 -75.58 19.39
C THR A 4 3.91 -75.46 18.19
N PHE A 5 3.44 -74.35 17.58
CA PHE A 5 3.76 -72.91 17.58
C PHE A 5 2.47 -72.06 17.37
N THR A 6 2.59 -70.75 17.14
CA THR A 6 1.49 -69.76 17.11
C THR A 6 1.33 -69.11 15.73
N ASN A 7 0.11 -68.77 15.32
CA ASN A 7 -0.15 -67.72 14.32
C ASN A 7 -1.60 -67.19 14.43
N ILE A 8 -1.79 -65.88 14.49
CA ILE A 8 -3.12 -65.23 14.59
C ILE A 8 -3.29 -64.22 13.45
N LYS A 9 -4.39 -64.35 12.68
CA LYS A 9 -4.77 -63.43 11.61
C LYS A 9 -5.78 -62.38 12.09
N ARG A 10 -5.43 -61.09 11.99
CA ARG A 10 -6.32 -59.92 11.92
C ARG A 10 -5.57 -58.80 11.20
N ALA A 11 -6.19 -57.85 10.51
CA ALA A 11 -7.47 -57.84 9.78
C ALA A 11 -7.38 -56.64 8.80
N VAL A 12 -7.81 -56.77 7.55
CA VAL A 12 -7.72 -55.67 6.57
C VAL A 12 -8.88 -54.69 6.81
N GLY A 13 -8.56 -53.46 7.17
CA GLY A 13 -9.51 -52.35 7.32
C GLY A 13 -9.13 -51.20 6.40
N PHE A 14 -9.98 -50.90 5.42
CA PHE A 14 -9.73 -49.89 4.40
C PHE A 14 -10.40 -48.57 4.82
N CYS A 15 -9.63 -47.58 5.28
CA CYS A 15 -10.12 -46.26 5.65
C CYS A 15 -9.36 -45.16 4.88
N ALA A 16 -10.00 -44.60 3.86
CA ALA A 16 -9.53 -43.38 3.21
C ALA A 16 -9.81 -42.17 4.13
N ALA A 17 -8.80 -41.71 4.86
CA ALA A 17 -8.89 -40.52 5.70
C ALA A 17 -8.65 -39.26 4.86
N LEU A 18 -9.69 -38.43 4.72
CA LEU A 18 -9.62 -37.16 4.02
C LEU A 18 -8.76 -36.17 4.82
N MET A 19 -7.62 -35.72 4.28
CA MET A 19 -6.76 -34.72 4.93
C MET A 19 -7.39 -33.32 4.85
N MET A 20 -8.28 -33.01 5.79
CA MET A 20 -8.62 -31.61 6.09
C MET A 20 -7.45 -30.95 6.82
N LEU A 21 -6.91 -29.86 6.26
CA LEU A 21 -6.03 -28.97 7.03
C LEU A 21 -6.85 -28.25 8.09
N THR A 22 -6.74 -28.68 9.34
CA THR A 22 -7.35 -28.00 10.49
C THR A 22 -6.48 -26.81 10.88
N ALA A 23 -6.88 -25.61 10.46
CA ALA A 23 -6.34 -24.38 11.02
C ALA A 23 -6.70 -24.32 12.52
N ILE A 24 -5.68 -24.26 13.39
CA ILE A 24 -5.87 -24.24 14.84
C ILE A 24 -6.29 -22.84 15.26
N ASN A 25 -7.53 -22.69 15.76
CA ASN A 25 -8.02 -21.44 16.32
C ASN A 25 -7.26 -21.09 17.61
N ALA A 26 -6.54 -19.97 17.62
CA ALA A 26 -6.16 -19.30 18.86
C ALA A 26 -7.40 -18.62 19.48
N GLN A 27 -7.67 -18.89 20.76
CA GLN A 27 -8.72 -18.23 21.53
C GLN A 27 -8.14 -17.06 22.33
N ASN A 28 -8.08 -15.88 21.71
CA ASN A 28 -8.17 -14.61 22.43
C ASN A 28 -9.62 -14.11 22.38
N ALA A 29 -10.03 -13.24 23.30
CA ALA A 29 -11.38 -12.70 23.36
C ALA A 29 -11.69 -11.91 22.09
N ARG A 30 -12.53 -12.47 21.21
CA ARG A 30 -12.90 -11.84 19.94
C ARG A 30 -13.94 -10.75 20.19
N ALA A 31 -13.72 -9.58 19.60
CA ALA A 31 -14.84 -8.77 19.14
C ALA A 31 -15.63 -9.59 18.10
N ASP A 32 -16.96 -9.59 18.16
CA ASP A 32 -17.80 -10.35 17.24
C ASP A 32 -17.67 -9.80 15.81
N ASN A 33 -16.85 -10.47 15.00
CA ASN A 33 -16.38 -10.08 13.66
C ASN A 33 -15.57 -8.75 13.63
N PRO A 34 -14.23 -8.79 13.79
CA PRO A 34 -13.39 -7.62 13.52
C PRO A 34 -13.48 -7.20 12.05
N SER A 35 -13.38 -5.89 11.77
CA SER A 35 -13.53 -5.36 10.40
C SER A 35 -12.33 -5.65 9.48
N VAL A 36 -11.24 -6.20 10.04
CA VAL A 36 -10.04 -6.62 9.31
C VAL A 36 -9.84 -8.12 9.51
N GLN A 37 -9.90 -8.89 8.43
CA GLN A 37 -9.44 -10.27 8.37
C GLN A 37 -7.93 -10.30 8.15
N ILE A 38 -7.23 -11.11 8.94
CA ILE A 38 -5.76 -11.20 8.92
C ILE A 38 -5.35 -12.56 8.37
N THR A 39 -4.47 -12.56 7.38
CA THR A 39 -3.85 -13.77 6.82
C THR A 39 -2.35 -13.70 7.07
N SER A 40 -1.76 -14.81 7.52
CA SER A 40 -0.30 -14.91 7.68
C SER A 40 0.21 -16.14 6.94
N GLN A 41 1.00 -15.91 5.88
CA GLN A 41 1.45 -16.93 4.94
C GLN A 41 2.98 -16.90 4.80
N LEU A 42 3.63 -18.05 4.95
CA LEU A 42 5.04 -18.23 4.59
C LEU A 42 5.18 -18.70 3.15
N SER A 43 6.26 -18.29 2.47
CA SER A 43 6.65 -18.86 1.17
C SER A 43 6.98 -20.34 1.25
N HIS A 44 7.43 -20.83 2.41
CA HIS A 44 7.90 -22.19 2.64
C HIS A 44 7.11 -22.90 3.76
N SER A 45 6.29 -23.89 3.38
CA SER A 45 5.57 -24.76 4.33
C SER A 45 6.50 -25.72 5.09
N TYR A 46 7.68 -25.99 4.51
CA TYR A 46 8.77 -26.72 5.14
C TYR A 46 10.11 -25.99 4.87
N ILE A 47 11.02 -26.01 5.84
CA ILE A 47 12.38 -25.47 5.77
C ILE A 47 13.42 -26.58 5.92
N MET A 48 14.58 -26.43 5.27
CA MET A 48 15.70 -27.37 5.36
C MET A 48 16.42 -27.24 6.71
N THR A 49 16.74 -28.38 7.33
CA THR A 49 17.65 -28.39 8.50
C THR A 49 19.10 -28.17 8.06
N GLY A 50 19.90 -27.49 8.90
CA GLY A 50 21.35 -27.41 8.70
C GLY A 50 21.82 -26.54 7.54
N GLN A 51 20.96 -25.69 6.96
CA GLN A 51 21.28 -24.82 5.83
C GLN A 51 20.77 -23.38 6.07
N ASN A 52 21.44 -22.37 5.49
CA ASN A 52 20.84 -21.04 5.36
C ASN A 52 19.69 -21.12 4.35
N GLN A 53 18.50 -20.63 4.68
CA GLN A 53 17.37 -20.59 3.75
C GLN A 53 16.64 -19.25 3.82
N LYS A 54 16.46 -18.59 2.67
CA LYS A 54 15.58 -17.41 2.57
C LYS A 54 14.11 -17.84 2.62
N ILE A 55 13.32 -17.18 3.46
CA ILE A 55 11.87 -17.28 3.55
C ILE A 55 11.24 -15.90 3.36
N TYR A 56 9.97 -15.88 2.98
CA TYR A 56 9.16 -14.66 2.97
C TYR A 56 7.92 -14.88 3.82
N LEU A 57 7.56 -13.89 4.62
CA LEU A 57 6.31 -13.82 5.38
C LEU A 57 5.43 -12.73 4.79
N LYS A 58 4.30 -13.11 4.21
CA LYS A 58 3.22 -12.19 3.84
C LYS A 58 2.20 -12.15 5.00
N VAL A 59 1.98 -10.98 5.57
CA VAL A 59 0.83 -10.69 6.44
C VAL A 59 -0.16 -9.86 5.64
N GLY A 60 -1.28 -10.44 5.25
CA GLY A 60 -2.39 -9.78 4.57
C GLY A 60 -3.41 -9.22 5.57
N LEU A 61 -3.90 -8.03 5.27
CA LEU A 61 -4.89 -7.27 6.02
C LEU A 61 -6.06 -6.99 5.06
N ARG A 62 -7.09 -7.82 5.12
CA ARG A 62 -8.27 -7.70 4.28
C ARG A 62 -9.39 -6.98 5.01
N GLY A 63 -9.73 -5.77 4.58
CA GLY A 63 -10.92 -5.08 5.08
C GLY A 63 -12.19 -5.82 4.66
N THR A 64 -13.05 -6.15 5.61
CA THR A 64 -14.38 -6.69 5.35
C THR A 64 -15.42 -5.59 5.43
N LYS A 65 -16.44 -5.62 4.57
CA LYS A 65 -17.66 -4.84 4.81
C LYS A 65 -18.40 -5.40 6.04
N PRO A 66 -18.68 -4.59 7.08
CA PRO A 66 -19.63 -4.95 8.13
C PRO A 66 -21.02 -5.18 7.54
N ASP A 67 -21.88 -5.92 8.25
CA ASP A 67 -23.26 -6.18 7.80
C ASP A 67 -24.00 -4.86 7.46
N SER A 68 -24.39 -4.74 6.20
CA SER A 68 -24.70 -3.45 5.53
C SER A 68 -25.93 -2.72 6.07
N ALA A 69 -26.66 -3.31 7.01
CA ALA A 69 -27.85 -2.74 7.64
C ALA A 69 -27.55 -1.82 8.84
N LYS A 70 -26.29 -1.72 9.31
CA LYS A 70 -25.97 -1.04 10.59
C LYS A 70 -24.83 -0.02 10.59
N MET A 71 -24.07 0.11 9.50
CA MET A 71 -22.89 0.97 9.48
C MET A 71 -23.05 2.16 8.52
N GLN A 72 -22.93 3.37 9.04
CA GLN A 72 -22.58 4.54 8.23
C GLN A 72 -21.07 4.51 7.96
N ARG A 73 -20.62 5.09 6.83
CA ARG A 73 -19.18 5.27 6.60
C ARG A 73 -18.56 6.12 7.71
N PRO A 74 -17.24 6.02 7.97
CA PRO A 74 -16.60 6.95 8.89
C PRO A 74 -16.79 8.41 8.43
N PRO A 75 -16.82 9.37 9.37
CA PRO A 75 -16.65 10.79 9.06
C PRO A 75 -15.31 11.03 8.36
N ILE A 76 -15.26 12.09 7.56
CA ILE A 76 -14.08 12.48 6.78
C ILE A 76 -13.62 13.86 7.24
N ASN A 77 -12.32 14.02 7.45
CA ASN A 77 -11.65 15.30 7.67
C ASN A 77 -10.71 15.52 6.48
N LEU A 78 -11.16 16.35 5.53
CA LEU A 78 -10.58 16.48 4.18
C LEU A 78 -9.93 17.85 3.97
N ALA A 79 -8.66 17.87 3.57
CA ALA A 79 -8.00 19.07 3.08
C ALA A 79 -7.80 18.96 1.57
N LEU A 80 -8.45 19.83 0.80
CA LEU A 80 -8.17 20.00 -0.63
C LEU A 80 -7.07 21.04 -0.80
N VAL A 81 -5.90 20.60 -1.27
CA VAL A 81 -4.74 21.45 -1.52
C VAL A 81 -4.62 21.63 -3.03
N LEU A 82 -5.05 22.80 -3.51
CA LEU A 82 -5.26 23.10 -4.92
C LEU A 82 -4.16 24.03 -5.45
N ASP A 83 -3.37 23.53 -6.39
CA ASP A 83 -2.47 24.36 -7.19
C ASP A 83 -3.28 25.38 -7.99
N LYS A 84 -2.86 26.64 -7.90
CA LYS A 84 -3.37 27.75 -8.72
C LYS A 84 -2.22 28.61 -9.27
N SER A 85 -1.09 27.97 -9.55
CA SER A 85 0.05 28.55 -10.26
C SER A 85 -0.32 28.98 -11.69
N GLY A 86 0.59 29.64 -12.38
CA GLY A 86 0.36 30.12 -13.76
C GLY A 86 0.08 29.01 -14.79
N SER A 87 0.60 27.80 -14.60
CA SER A 87 0.40 26.65 -15.51
C SER A 87 -1.03 26.10 -15.50
N MET A 88 -1.74 26.26 -14.38
CA MET A 88 -3.17 25.91 -14.23
C MET A 88 -4.13 26.78 -15.05
N SER A 89 -3.63 27.79 -15.78
CA SER A 89 -4.44 28.75 -16.55
C SER A 89 -5.33 28.10 -17.61
N GLY A 90 -6.46 28.74 -17.90
CA GLY A 90 -7.42 28.26 -18.90
C GLY A 90 -8.30 27.13 -18.34
N GLN A 91 -8.47 26.05 -19.12
CA GLN A 91 -9.43 25.00 -18.78
C GLN A 91 -9.04 24.20 -17.51
N LYS A 92 -7.74 24.06 -17.21
CA LYS A 92 -7.27 23.24 -16.07
C LYS A 92 -7.85 23.71 -14.73
N ILE A 93 -7.74 25.00 -14.41
CA ILE A 93 -8.26 25.55 -13.14
C ILE A 93 -9.79 25.48 -13.08
N GLU A 94 -10.49 25.63 -14.21
CA GLU A 94 -11.95 25.49 -14.24
C GLU A 94 -12.39 24.04 -14.02
N ASP A 95 -11.69 23.05 -14.60
CA ASP A 95 -11.96 21.64 -14.34
C ASP A 95 -11.64 21.26 -12.88
N VAL A 96 -10.55 21.79 -12.30
CA VAL A 96 -10.26 21.64 -10.86
C VAL A 96 -11.39 22.24 -10.01
N LYS A 97 -11.91 23.42 -10.35
CA LYS A 97 -13.07 24.01 -9.65
C LYS A 97 -14.28 23.08 -9.71
N GLN A 98 -14.65 22.57 -10.89
CA GLN A 98 -15.82 21.68 -10.99
C GLN A 98 -15.61 20.37 -10.22
N ALA A 99 -14.42 19.78 -10.30
CA ALA A 99 -14.09 18.54 -9.61
C ALA A 99 -14.05 18.71 -8.07
N ALA A 100 -13.51 19.83 -7.57
CA ALA A 100 -13.55 20.18 -6.14
C ALA A 100 -14.98 20.41 -5.63
N LYS A 101 -15.84 21.08 -6.41
CA LYS A 101 -17.26 21.26 -6.07
C LYS A 101 -18.02 19.93 -6.05
N ALA A 102 -17.78 19.04 -7.02
CA ALA A 102 -18.34 17.69 -7.00
C ALA A 102 -17.88 16.87 -5.78
N MET A 103 -16.64 17.05 -5.32
CA MET A 103 -16.14 16.40 -4.11
C MET A 103 -16.81 16.93 -2.83
N ILE A 104 -17.20 18.20 -2.78
CA ILE A 104 -18.06 18.74 -1.69
C ILE A 104 -19.42 18.06 -1.68
N ASP A 105 -20.03 17.88 -2.86
CA ASP A 105 -21.35 17.25 -2.99
C ASP A 105 -21.34 15.74 -2.63
N ARG A 106 -20.16 15.13 -2.45
CA ARG A 106 -19.95 13.76 -1.94
C ARG A 106 -19.81 13.65 -0.41
N LEU A 107 -19.54 14.76 0.27
CA LEU A 107 -19.37 14.80 1.72
C LEU A 107 -20.74 14.77 2.45
N GLN A 108 -20.73 14.46 3.74
CA GLN A 108 -21.92 14.30 4.60
C GLN A 108 -21.88 15.28 5.78
N SER A 109 -23.00 15.45 6.49
CA SER A 109 -23.11 16.43 7.58
C SER A 109 -22.23 16.17 8.81
N GLY A 110 -21.63 14.98 8.93
CA GLY A 110 -20.61 14.68 9.95
C GLY A 110 -19.17 14.94 9.51
N ASP A 111 -18.94 15.27 8.23
CA ASP A 111 -17.60 15.53 7.69
C ASP A 111 -17.15 16.97 7.94
N THR A 112 -15.85 17.19 7.78
CA THR A 112 -15.20 18.50 7.73
C THR A 112 -14.38 18.66 6.46
N ILE A 113 -14.34 19.87 5.93
CA ILE A 113 -13.50 20.24 4.78
C ILE A 113 -12.74 21.53 5.04
N SER A 114 -11.46 21.55 4.68
CA SER A 114 -10.68 22.76 4.41
C SER A 114 -10.26 22.81 2.94
N ILE A 115 -10.04 24.03 2.44
CA ILE A 115 -9.53 24.27 1.09
C ILE A 115 -8.35 25.22 1.20
N ILE A 116 -7.19 24.73 0.78
CA ILE A 116 -5.95 25.47 0.68
C ILE A 116 -5.70 25.69 -0.81
N ILE A 117 -5.32 26.91 -1.18
CA ILE A 117 -4.91 27.26 -2.53
C ILE A 117 -3.47 27.75 -2.46
N TYR A 118 -2.64 27.38 -3.43
CA TYR A 118 -1.23 27.80 -3.42
C TYR A 118 -0.71 28.27 -4.79
N ASP A 119 0.11 29.30 -4.74
CA ASP A 119 0.92 29.83 -5.84
C ASP A 119 2.38 29.99 -5.39
N ASP A 120 2.98 31.18 -5.50
CA ASP A 120 4.22 31.57 -4.81
C ASP A 120 4.13 31.45 -3.28
N ARG A 121 2.92 31.26 -2.74
CA ARG A 121 2.63 31.06 -1.31
C ARG A 121 1.38 30.21 -1.12
N SER A 122 1.30 29.54 0.02
CA SER A 122 0.04 28.93 0.49
C SER A 122 -0.96 30.00 0.97
N GLN A 123 -2.25 29.65 0.91
CA GLN A 123 -3.34 30.38 1.54
C GLN A 123 -4.51 29.42 1.86
N VAL A 124 -4.94 29.40 3.13
CA VAL A 124 -6.23 28.81 3.52
C VAL A 124 -7.37 29.65 2.92
N LEU A 125 -8.03 29.12 1.89
CA LEU A 125 -9.22 29.72 1.25
C LEU A 125 -10.48 29.42 2.08
N VAL A 126 -10.56 28.23 2.66
CA VAL A 126 -11.63 27.77 3.54
C VAL A 126 -10.98 27.06 4.74
N PRO A 127 -10.99 27.66 5.94
CA PRO A 127 -10.58 26.96 7.16
C PRO A 127 -11.51 25.78 7.45
N THR A 128 -11.01 24.76 8.15
CA THR A 128 -11.73 23.49 8.40
C THR A 128 -13.11 23.75 9.00
N THR A 129 -14.14 23.37 8.24
CA THR A 129 -15.56 23.62 8.57
C THR A 129 -16.42 22.40 8.23
N HIS A 130 -17.53 22.24 8.96
CA HIS A 130 -18.64 21.38 8.52
C HIS A 130 -19.37 21.98 7.31
N LEU A 131 -20.13 21.16 6.59
CA LEU A 131 -20.84 21.52 5.35
C LEU A 131 -22.07 22.45 5.52
N GLU A 132 -22.24 23.09 6.68
CA GLU A 132 -23.42 23.91 7.02
C GLU A 132 -23.74 25.00 5.97
N ASN A 133 -22.72 25.47 5.25
CA ASN A 133 -22.87 26.37 4.12
C ASN A 133 -21.99 25.96 2.93
N ALA A 134 -22.24 24.76 2.38
CA ALA A 134 -21.58 24.26 1.17
C ALA A 134 -21.62 25.26 -0.02
N GLU A 135 -22.65 26.10 -0.10
CA GLU A 135 -22.79 27.10 -1.16
C GLU A 135 -21.74 28.23 -1.04
N LEU A 136 -21.45 28.72 0.17
CA LEU A 136 -20.34 29.65 0.41
C LEU A 136 -18.98 29.03 0.07
N ILE A 137 -18.82 27.71 0.27
CA ILE A 137 -17.60 26.98 -0.10
C ILE A 137 -17.46 26.93 -1.64
N ARG A 138 -18.55 26.61 -2.36
CA ARG A 138 -18.57 26.63 -3.84
C ARG A 138 -18.26 28.02 -4.40
N GLN A 139 -18.84 29.08 -3.84
CA GLN A 139 -18.57 30.47 -4.25
C GLN A 139 -17.11 30.88 -4.01
N ARG A 140 -16.46 30.37 -2.96
CA ARG A 140 -15.01 30.56 -2.75
C ARG A 140 -14.18 29.81 -3.79
N ILE A 141 -14.53 28.57 -4.13
CA ILE A 141 -13.88 27.82 -5.22
C ILE A 141 -13.99 28.58 -6.56
N ASP A 142 -15.17 29.08 -6.90
CA ASP A 142 -15.38 29.81 -8.16
C ASP A 142 -14.52 31.08 -8.27
N SER A 143 -14.15 31.69 -7.14
CA SER A 143 -13.25 32.86 -7.06
C SER A 143 -11.76 32.56 -7.29
N ILE A 144 -11.34 31.29 -7.37
CA ILE A 144 -9.92 30.92 -7.57
C ILE A 144 -9.45 31.38 -8.96
N THR A 145 -8.25 31.95 -9.04
CA THR A 145 -7.60 32.36 -10.29
C THR A 145 -6.16 31.86 -10.36
N ALA A 146 -5.79 31.31 -11.53
CA ALA A 146 -4.45 30.83 -11.83
C ALA A 146 -3.47 32.00 -12.00
N ASN A 147 -2.38 32.02 -11.23
CA ASN A 147 -1.30 33.01 -11.27
C ASN A 147 -0.12 32.54 -10.39
N GLY A 148 1.10 32.98 -10.69
CA GLY A 148 2.26 32.81 -9.80
C GLY A 148 3.00 31.47 -9.91
N GLY A 149 3.96 31.26 -9.01
CA GLY A 149 4.76 30.04 -8.84
C GLY A 149 4.05 28.90 -8.12
N THR A 150 4.81 27.99 -7.51
CA THR A 150 4.32 26.68 -7.02
C THR A 150 4.98 26.29 -5.69
N ALA A 151 4.40 26.71 -4.56
CA ALA A 151 4.82 26.44 -3.18
C ALA A 151 4.18 25.16 -2.60
N LEU A 152 4.46 24.01 -3.24
CA LEU A 152 3.80 22.72 -2.95
C LEU A 152 3.94 22.28 -1.48
N TYR A 153 5.14 22.42 -0.90
CA TYR A 153 5.41 22.03 0.49
C TYR A 153 4.53 22.81 1.48
N ASP A 154 4.40 24.13 1.28
CA ASP A 154 3.63 25.02 2.15
C ASP A 154 2.14 24.70 2.06
N GLY A 155 1.62 24.44 0.85
CA GLY A 155 0.22 24.06 0.65
C GLY A 155 -0.17 22.76 1.36
N VAL A 156 0.70 21.74 1.31
CA VAL A 156 0.49 20.46 2.03
C VAL A 156 0.59 20.67 3.54
N THR A 157 1.55 21.51 3.98
CA THR A 157 1.78 21.81 5.40
C THR A 157 0.58 22.54 6.01
N ASP A 158 0.05 23.58 5.36
CA ASP A 158 -1.18 24.25 5.80
C ASP A 158 -2.40 23.33 5.72
N GLY A 159 -2.47 22.46 4.71
CA GLY A 159 -3.50 21.41 4.63
C GLY A 159 -3.52 20.53 5.87
N ALA A 160 -2.36 20.04 6.30
CA ALA A 160 -2.22 19.25 7.52
C ALA A 160 -2.47 20.07 8.80
N HIS A 161 -2.02 21.32 8.87
CA HIS A 161 -2.31 22.22 9.98
C HIS A 161 -3.82 22.42 10.18
N GLU A 162 -4.56 22.65 9.10
CA GLU A 162 -6.02 22.77 9.12
C GLU A 162 -6.71 21.49 9.59
N LEU A 163 -6.24 20.31 9.16
CA LEU A 163 -6.75 19.01 9.61
C LEU A 163 -6.50 18.77 11.11
N MET A 164 -5.30 19.10 11.61
CA MET A 164 -4.87 18.80 13.00
C MET A 164 -5.80 19.40 14.06
N ASN A 165 -6.46 20.53 13.78
CA ASN A 165 -7.46 21.12 14.69
C ASN A 165 -8.65 20.19 15.00
N TYR A 166 -8.88 19.17 14.16
CA TYR A 166 -10.01 18.25 14.25
C TYR A 166 -9.59 16.76 14.26
N VAL A 167 -8.30 16.42 14.20
CA VAL A 167 -7.82 15.02 14.10
C VAL A 167 -8.39 14.12 15.21
N SER A 168 -8.86 12.95 14.80
CA SER A 168 -9.38 11.89 15.67
C SER A 168 -9.20 10.53 15.00
N ASP A 169 -9.03 9.47 15.78
CA ASP A 169 -9.00 8.08 15.29
C ASP A 169 -10.37 7.65 14.72
N ASN A 170 -11.45 8.32 15.15
CA ASN A 170 -12.83 8.01 14.78
C ASN A 170 -13.23 8.46 13.35
N GLN A 171 -12.33 9.09 12.60
CA GLN A 171 -12.59 9.66 11.28
C GLN A 171 -11.41 9.43 10.32
N VAL A 172 -11.62 9.65 9.03
CA VAL A 172 -10.57 9.53 8.02
C VAL A 172 -9.94 10.90 7.77
N ASN A 173 -8.70 11.10 8.24
CA ASN A 173 -7.93 12.32 8.00
C ASN A 173 -7.16 12.18 6.68
N ARG A 174 -7.42 13.06 5.70
CA ARG A 174 -6.86 12.97 4.35
C ARG A 174 -6.57 14.35 3.76
N VAL A 175 -5.35 14.54 3.29
CA VAL A 175 -5.00 15.61 2.34
C VAL A 175 -5.13 15.05 0.93
N ILE A 176 -5.71 15.81 -0.01
CA ILE A 176 -5.61 15.54 -1.44
C ILE A 176 -4.97 16.76 -2.12
N LEU A 177 -3.79 16.54 -2.66
CA LEU A 177 -2.99 17.52 -3.39
C LEU A 177 -3.23 17.38 -4.90
N LEU A 178 -3.61 18.48 -5.57
CA LEU A 178 -3.73 18.56 -7.03
C LEU A 178 -2.70 19.56 -7.54
N SER A 179 -1.84 19.20 -8.50
CA SER A 179 -0.79 20.06 -9.06
C SER A 179 -0.48 19.78 -10.53
N ASP A 180 -0.06 20.79 -11.29
CA ASP A 180 0.38 20.65 -12.69
C ASP A 180 1.79 21.19 -12.98
N GLY A 181 2.43 21.81 -11.99
CA GLY A 181 3.69 22.54 -12.14
C GLY A 181 4.83 22.00 -11.27
N LEU A 182 6.06 22.30 -11.67
CA LEU A 182 7.26 22.00 -10.87
C LEU A 182 7.20 22.81 -9.58
N ALA A 183 7.31 22.16 -8.41
CA ALA A 183 7.53 22.87 -7.15
C ALA A 183 8.76 23.77 -7.28
N ASN A 184 8.55 25.09 -7.16
CA ASN A 184 9.54 26.12 -7.49
C ASN A 184 9.70 27.19 -6.40
N VAL A 185 8.84 27.17 -5.37
CA VAL A 185 9.01 27.92 -4.12
C VAL A 185 9.00 26.95 -2.94
N GLY A 186 9.74 27.28 -1.87
CA GLY A 186 9.84 26.48 -0.65
C GLY A 186 10.73 25.23 -0.79
N PRO A 187 10.70 24.31 0.20
CA PRO A 187 11.37 23.01 0.18
C PRO A 187 11.03 22.19 -1.06
N GLN A 188 12.05 21.56 -1.65
CA GLN A 188 11.99 20.99 -3.01
C GLN A 188 12.73 19.66 -3.17
N SER A 189 13.30 19.10 -2.11
CA SER A 189 13.94 17.77 -2.16
C SER A 189 12.96 16.63 -1.85
N THR A 190 13.20 15.46 -2.43
CA THR A 190 12.50 14.21 -2.07
C THR A 190 12.73 13.82 -0.62
N GLU A 191 13.85 14.23 0.00
CA GLU A 191 14.13 14.04 1.42
C GLU A 191 13.19 14.89 2.31
N GLU A 192 13.02 16.18 2.00
CA GLU A 192 12.11 17.07 2.75
C GLU A 192 10.65 16.64 2.62
N LEU A 193 10.19 16.33 1.41
CA LEU A 193 8.82 15.87 1.16
C LEU A 193 8.58 14.45 1.70
N GLY A 194 9.61 13.59 1.69
CA GLY A 194 9.57 12.27 2.31
C GLY A 194 9.49 12.35 3.83
N ARG A 195 10.24 13.27 4.45
CA ARG A 195 10.14 13.54 5.90
C ARG A 195 8.78 14.11 6.28
N LEU A 196 8.23 15.04 5.49
CA LEU A 196 6.86 15.53 5.70
C LEU A 196 5.85 14.38 5.65
N GLY A 197 5.94 13.47 4.66
CA GLY A 197 5.08 12.29 4.62
C GLY A 197 5.19 11.39 5.86
N LEU A 198 6.42 11.15 6.34
CA LEU A 198 6.70 10.37 7.56
C LEU A 198 6.19 11.05 8.84
N ASP A 199 6.26 12.37 8.92
CA ASP A 199 5.75 13.15 10.06
C ASP A 199 4.20 13.16 10.06
N LEU A 200 3.55 13.17 8.89
CA LEU A 200 2.09 13.15 8.74
C LEU A 200 1.45 11.78 9.04
N ILE A 201 2.05 10.66 8.61
CA ILE A 201 1.54 9.33 8.97
C ILE A 201 1.64 9.06 10.48
N GLN A 202 2.60 9.67 11.18
CA GLN A 202 2.66 9.63 12.65
C GLN A 202 1.51 10.41 13.31
N GLN A 203 0.91 11.37 12.61
CA GLN A 203 -0.25 12.16 13.02
C GLN A 203 -1.60 11.57 12.52
N GLY A 204 -1.58 10.39 11.90
CA GLY A 204 -2.77 9.75 11.32
C GLY A 204 -3.28 10.40 10.02
N ILE A 205 -2.49 11.27 9.40
CA ILE A 205 -2.83 11.99 8.15
C ILE A 205 -2.14 11.31 6.96
N SER A 206 -2.93 10.92 5.95
CA SER A 206 -2.39 10.49 4.65
C SER A 206 -2.53 11.58 3.59
N VAL A 207 -1.58 11.65 2.65
CA VAL A 207 -1.58 12.62 1.55
C VAL A 207 -1.68 11.89 0.20
N SER A 208 -2.84 11.99 -0.46
CA SER A 208 -2.96 11.57 -1.85
C SER A 208 -2.55 12.71 -2.78
N THR A 209 -1.90 12.38 -3.90
CA THR A 209 -1.34 13.35 -4.84
C THR A 209 -1.76 13.04 -6.28
N ILE A 210 -2.34 14.05 -6.95
CA ILE A 210 -2.86 13.96 -8.32
C ILE A 210 -2.07 14.95 -9.18
N GLY A 211 -1.18 14.43 -10.01
CA GLY A 211 -0.37 15.22 -10.92
C GLY A 211 -1.03 15.33 -12.29
N ILE A 212 -1.20 16.55 -12.79
CA ILE A 212 -1.95 16.86 -14.01
C ILE A 212 -1.01 17.33 -15.12
N GLY A 213 -0.97 16.60 -16.22
CA GLY A 213 -0.11 16.86 -17.37
C GLY A 213 1.38 16.74 -17.06
N GLU A 214 2.20 17.13 -18.02
CA GLU A 214 3.64 16.88 -18.02
C GLU A 214 4.48 17.79 -17.11
N GLY A 215 3.89 18.83 -16.53
CA GLY A 215 4.63 19.94 -15.91
C GLY A 215 5.05 19.76 -14.46
N TYR A 216 4.56 18.74 -13.74
CA TYR A 216 4.86 18.54 -12.31
C TYR A 216 6.04 17.60 -12.06
N ASN A 217 6.62 17.71 -10.85
CA ASN A 217 7.67 16.81 -10.36
C ASN A 217 7.04 15.62 -9.62
N GLU A 218 6.98 14.49 -10.29
CA GLU A 218 6.41 13.24 -9.79
C GLU A 218 7.25 12.56 -8.71
N ASP A 219 8.55 12.81 -8.64
CA ASP A 219 9.38 12.24 -7.56
C ASP A 219 9.00 12.84 -6.22
N LEU A 220 8.69 14.14 -6.17
CA LEU A 220 8.19 14.80 -4.96
C LEU A 220 6.78 14.31 -4.60
N MET A 221 5.85 14.30 -5.57
CA MET A 221 4.45 13.93 -5.32
C MET A 221 4.27 12.44 -5.00
N SER A 222 5.02 11.55 -5.65
CA SER A 222 4.99 10.12 -5.35
C SER A 222 5.72 9.79 -4.04
N THR A 223 6.83 10.45 -3.72
CA THR A 223 7.52 10.26 -2.42
C THR A 223 6.63 10.70 -1.25
N LEU A 224 5.98 11.87 -1.35
CA LEU A 224 5.05 12.37 -0.34
C LEU A 224 3.87 11.40 -0.12
N ALA A 225 3.27 10.90 -1.19
CA ALA A 225 2.19 9.91 -1.10
C ALA A 225 2.67 8.59 -0.49
N ALA A 226 3.79 8.05 -0.96
CA ALA A 226 4.33 6.77 -0.50
C ALA A 226 4.70 6.80 1.00
N LYS A 227 5.32 7.89 1.47
CA LYS A 227 5.72 8.05 2.87
C LYS A 227 4.57 8.38 3.83
N SER A 228 3.40 8.80 3.31
CA SER A 228 2.20 9.08 4.11
C SER A 228 1.08 8.03 4.00
N ASP A 229 1.33 6.89 3.32
CA ASP A 229 0.31 5.86 3.02
C ASP A 229 -0.90 6.39 2.22
N GLY A 230 -0.68 7.46 1.44
CA GLY A 230 -1.64 7.98 0.45
C GLY A 230 -1.44 7.37 -0.94
N PHE A 231 -2.16 7.87 -1.94
CA PHE A 231 -2.05 7.39 -3.33
C PHE A 231 -1.46 8.46 -4.27
N HIS A 232 -0.58 8.05 -5.18
CA HIS A 232 -0.19 8.89 -6.32
C HIS A 232 -0.96 8.50 -7.58
N ARG A 233 -1.48 9.48 -8.33
CA ARG A 233 -2.01 9.27 -9.69
C ARG A 233 -1.47 10.33 -10.66
N PHE A 234 -1.02 9.89 -11.83
CA PHE A 234 -0.80 10.75 -13.00
C PHE A 234 -2.09 10.85 -13.83
N LEU A 235 -2.40 12.05 -14.33
CA LEU A 235 -3.42 12.31 -15.34
C LEU A 235 -2.78 13.10 -16.49
N GLU A 236 -2.81 12.58 -17.71
CA GLU A 236 -2.32 13.28 -18.92
C GLU A 236 -3.01 14.65 -19.10
N ASN A 237 -4.33 14.69 -18.86
CA ASN A 237 -5.16 15.89 -18.94
C ASN A 237 -6.33 15.79 -17.93
N THR A 238 -7.14 16.85 -17.82
CA THR A 238 -8.17 16.99 -16.79
C THR A 238 -9.45 16.18 -17.01
N ALA A 239 -9.63 15.47 -18.14
CA ALA A 239 -10.85 14.71 -18.42
C ALA A 239 -11.16 13.64 -17.35
N ASP A 240 -10.12 12.96 -16.84
CA ASP A 240 -10.23 11.95 -15.79
C ASP A 240 -10.08 12.50 -14.36
N LEU A 241 -10.11 13.83 -14.17
CA LEU A 241 -9.99 14.40 -12.82
C LEU A 241 -11.22 14.09 -11.95
N TYR A 242 -12.43 14.15 -12.52
CA TYR A 242 -13.66 13.79 -11.80
C TYR A 242 -13.67 12.31 -11.40
N SER A 243 -13.35 11.41 -12.34
CA SER A 243 -13.31 9.95 -12.11
C SER A 243 -12.23 9.59 -11.08
N THR A 244 -11.13 10.35 -11.03
CA THR A 244 -10.07 10.24 -10.03
C THR A 244 -10.53 10.66 -8.63
N LEU A 245 -11.15 11.83 -8.49
CA LEU A 245 -11.63 12.30 -7.19
C LEU A 245 -12.80 11.46 -6.66
N ASP A 246 -13.74 11.01 -7.51
CA ASP A 246 -14.84 10.15 -7.06
C ASP A 246 -14.34 8.78 -6.59
N TRP A 247 -13.37 8.20 -7.31
CA TRP A 247 -12.69 6.97 -6.91
C TRP A 247 -11.97 7.12 -5.56
N GLU A 248 -11.28 8.25 -5.33
CA GLU A 248 -10.54 8.49 -4.09
C GLU A 248 -11.50 8.76 -2.92
N MET A 249 -12.56 9.54 -3.15
CA MET A 249 -13.67 9.68 -2.22
C MET A 249 -14.33 8.32 -1.91
N GLY A 250 -14.38 7.41 -2.89
CA GLY A 250 -14.79 6.02 -2.70
C GLY A 250 -13.85 5.24 -1.77
N LYS A 251 -12.52 5.38 -1.93
CA LYS A 251 -11.53 4.79 -1.03
C LYS A 251 -11.66 5.33 0.39
N ILE A 252 -11.64 6.65 0.56
CA ILE A 252 -11.82 7.35 1.85
C ILE A 252 -13.13 6.91 2.53
N SER A 253 -14.23 6.84 1.78
CA SER A 253 -15.54 6.36 2.26
C SER A 253 -15.58 4.88 2.66
N SER A 254 -14.56 4.10 2.32
CA SER A 254 -14.50 2.64 2.50
C SER A 254 -13.55 2.19 3.61
N VAL A 255 -12.93 3.12 4.35
CA VAL A 255 -11.99 2.80 5.44
C VAL A 255 -12.70 2.06 6.58
N VAL A 256 -12.12 0.95 7.02
CA VAL A 256 -12.64 0.10 8.10
C VAL A 256 -11.69 -0.02 9.32
N ALA A 257 -10.42 0.38 9.16
CA ALA A 257 -9.47 0.49 10.26
C ALA A 257 -8.47 1.64 10.05
N ASN A 258 -8.09 2.29 11.15
CA ASN A 258 -7.15 3.40 11.27
C ASN A 258 -5.94 3.04 12.18
N ASP A 259 -4.85 3.81 12.09
CA ASP A 259 -3.56 3.62 12.78
C ASP A 259 -3.09 2.16 12.91
N VAL A 260 -3.05 1.48 11.76
CA VAL A 260 -2.80 0.05 11.68
C VAL A 260 -1.29 -0.23 11.77
N THR A 261 -0.82 -0.66 12.94
CA THR A 261 0.56 -1.04 13.18
C THR A 261 0.74 -2.56 13.13
N VAL A 262 1.47 -3.04 12.13
CA VAL A 262 1.90 -4.45 11.99
C VAL A 262 3.24 -4.62 12.69
N LYS A 263 3.31 -5.51 13.69
CA LYS A 263 4.54 -5.91 14.37
C LYS A 263 4.80 -7.39 14.13
N LEU A 264 5.97 -7.70 13.57
CA LEU A 264 6.47 -9.06 13.39
C LEU A 264 7.63 -9.28 14.37
N LYS A 265 7.63 -10.39 15.10
CA LYS A 265 8.74 -10.79 15.96
C LYS A 265 9.22 -12.16 15.52
N PHE A 266 10.32 -12.21 14.80
CA PHE A 266 10.93 -13.45 14.34
C PHE A 266 11.61 -14.19 15.50
N ALA A 267 11.67 -15.52 15.39
CA ALA A 267 12.34 -16.37 16.38
C ALA A 267 13.88 -16.25 16.31
N GLN A 268 14.55 -16.67 17.38
CA GLN A 268 16.01 -16.80 17.39
C GLN A 268 16.46 -17.79 16.29
N GLY A 269 17.52 -17.45 15.56
CA GLY A 269 17.92 -18.16 14.35
C GLY A 269 17.14 -17.76 13.09
N VAL A 270 16.26 -16.74 13.16
CA VAL A 270 15.61 -16.14 11.98
C VAL A 270 15.85 -14.63 11.95
N ARG A 271 16.52 -14.16 10.91
CA ARG A 271 16.94 -12.77 10.73
C ARG A 271 16.09 -12.10 9.65
N PRO A 272 15.19 -11.15 9.97
CA PRO A 272 14.59 -10.30 8.93
C PRO A 272 15.67 -9.54 8.16
N LEU A 273 15.55 -9.51 6.83
CA LEU A 273 16.50 -8.87 5.91
C LEU A 273 15.92 -7.60 5.29
N SER A 274 14.68 -7.65 4.83
CA SER A 274 13.99 -6.55 4.13
C SER A 274 12.48 -6.60 4.37
N VAL A 275 11.81 -5.46 4.22
CA VAL A 275 10.35 -5.34 4.29
C VAL A 275 9.85 -4.49 3.13
N GLY A 276 8.78 -4.93 2.46
CA GLY A 276 8.27 -4.36 1.21
C GLY A 276 7.43 -3.10 1.35
N ARG A 277 7.39 -2.48 2.54
CA ARG A 277 6.74 -1.19 2.83
C ARG A 277 7.61 -0.41 3.81
N GLU A 278 7.34 0.87 3.97
CA GLU A 278 8.06 1.71 4.94
C GLU A 278 7.95 1.12 6.36
N GLY A 279 9.08 0.84 6.99
CA GLY A 279 9.11 0.15 8.28
C GLY A 279 10.51 0.05 8.87
N VAL A 280 10.56 -0.28 10.16
CA VAL A 280 11.79 -0.38 10.94
C VAL A 280 12.07 -1.84 11.25
N ILE A 281 13.27 -2.31 10.89
CA ILE A 281 13.82 -3.60 11.31
C ILE A 281 14.81 -3.37 12.46
N ASN A 282 14.57 -3.99 13.61
CA ASN A 282 15.43 -3.93 14.79
C ASN A 282 15.71 -5.35 15.33
N GLY A 283 16.83 -5.93 14.89
CA GLY A 283 17.23 -7.29 15.29
C GLY A 283 16.29 -8.36 14.75
N GLN A 284 15.36 -8.84 15.59
CA GLN A 284 14.33 -9.83 15.26
C GLN A 284 12.94 -9.20 15.06
N GLU A 285 12.78 -7.91 15.37
CA GLU A 285 11.49 -7.22 15.32
C GLU A 285 11.38 -6.35 14.06
N VAL A 286 10.22 -6.40 13.40
CA VAL A 286 9.88 -5.56 12.25
C VAL A 286 8.58 -4.83 12.58
N THR A 287 8.57 -3.51 12.46
CA THR A 287 7.37 -2.67 12.66
C THR A 287 7.07 -1.89 11.40
N VAL A 288 5.84 -2.02 10.89
CA VAL A 288 5.29 -1.27 9.75
C VAL A 288 4.06 -0.51 10.22
N LYS A 289 3.98 0.78 9.92
CA LYS A 289 2.72 1.54 10.01
C LYS A 289 2.01 1.52 8.66
N ILE A 290 0.68 1.43 8.74
CA ILE A 290 -0.27 1.52 7.65
C ILE A 290 -1.37 2.44 8.20
N ASN A 291 -1.67 3.56 7.55
CA ASN A 291 -2.63 4.49 8.13
C ASN A 291 -4.05 3.91 8.06
N GLN A 292 -4.42 3.32 6.91
CA GLN A 292 -5.81 3.01 6.59
C GLN A 292 -5.97 1.66 5.87
N VAL A 293 -6.94 0.84 6.29
CA VAL A 293 -7.37 -0.38 5.59
C VAL A 293 -8.78 -0.20 5.02
N TYR A 294 -8.98 -0.58 3.76
CA TYR A 294 -10.19 -0.32 2.97
C TYR A 294 -11.06 -1.58 2.81
N SER A 295 -12.39 -1.43 2.80
CA SER A 295 -13.34 -2.54 2.67
C SER A 295 -13.21 -3.25 1.31
N ASP A 296 -13.36 -4.57 1.31
CA ASP A 296 -13.14 -5.50 0.18
C ASP A 296 -11.71 -5.49 -0.41
N HIS A 297 -10.78 -4.79 0.22
CA HIS A 297 -9.40 -4.64 -0.23
C HIS A 297 -8.43 -5.45 0.65
N GLU A 298 -7.37 -6.01 0.07
CA GLU A 298 -6.24 -6.58 0.83
C GLU A 298 -5.01 -5.70 0.67
N ILE A 299 -4.54 -5.12 1.77
CA ILE A 299 -3.18 -4.58 1.89
C ILE A 299 -2.31 -5.68 2.49
N TYR A 300 -1.01 -5.75 2.17
CA TYR A 300 -0.13 -6.73 2.80
C TYR A 300 1.24 -6.16 3.17
N VAL A 301 1.82 -6.68 4.26
CA VAL A 301 3.24 -6.53 4.59
C VAL A 301 3.95 -7.79 4.13
N LEU A 302 4.96 -7.64 3.28
CA LEU A 302 5.84 -8.71 2.85
C LEU A 302 7.21 -8.50 3.48
N THR A 303 7.75 -9.52 4.16
CA THR A 303 9.04 -9.46 4.85
C THR A 303 9.90 -10.64 4.42
N GLU A 304 11.09 -10.35 3.93
CA GLU A 304 12.14 -11.33 3.67
C GLU A 304 12.89 -11.63 4.97
N ALA A 305 13.15 -12.90 5.26
CA ALA A 305 13.99 -13.31 6.37
C ALA A 305 14.92 -14.48 5.99
N GLU A 306 16.07 -14.56 6.65
CA GLU A 306 17.02 -15.66 6.54
C GLU A 306 16.90 -16.57 7.76
N VAL A 307 16.64 -17.85 7.50
CA VAL A 307 16.64 -18.94 8.48
C VAL A 307 18.05 -19.51 8.60
N MET A 308 18.56 -19.64 9.82
CA MET A 308 19.90 -20.14 10.11
C MET A 308 19.95 -21.68 10.33
N PRO A 309 21.07 -22.35 9.97
CA PRO A 309 21.25 -23.81 10.05
C PRO A 309 20.89 -24.48 11.37
N ASP A 310 21.11 -23.78 12.48
CA ASP A 310 20.98 -24.25 13.86
C ASP A 310 19.52 -24.24 14.36
N ILE A 311 18.58 -23.65 13.62
CA ILE A 311 17.15 -23.67 13.93
C ILE A 311 16.60 -25.10 14.09
N GLY A 312 17.20 -26.09 13.42
CA GLY A 312 16.82 -27.49 13.50
C GLY A 312 17.24 -28.22 14.79
N GLN A 313 18.08 -27.62 15.63
CA GLN A 313 18.49 -28.21 16.92
C GLN A 313 17.53 -27.87 18.07
N HIS A 314 16.64 -26.89 17.86
CA HIS A 314 15.64 -26.45 18.82
C HIS A 314 14.24 -26.57 18.19
N ILE A 315 13.20 -26.84 18.99
CA ILE A 315 11.83 -26.94 18.45
C ILE A 315 11.28 -25.52 18.28
N VAL A 316 11.58 -24.88 17.15
CA VAL A 316 11.17 -23.51 16.85
C VAL A 316 9.76 -23.48 16.24
N SER A 317 8.77 -23.45 17.12
CA SER A 317 7.39 -23.07 16.84
C SER A 317 6.93 -22.15 17.98
N PRO A 318 6.53 -20.89 17.70
CA PRO A 318 6.45 -20.23 16.40
C PRO A 318 7.82 -19.91 15.75
N ILE A 319 7.79 -19.61 14.44
CA ILE A 319 8.93 -19.02 13.71
C ILE A 319 8.83 -17.48 13.63
N ALA A 320 7.60 -16.95 13.73
CA ALA A 320 7.35 -15.53 13.97
C ALA A 320 6.03 -15.34 14.71
N ASP A 321 5.99 -14.36 15.60
CA ASP A 321 4.74 -13.79 16.15
C ASP A 321 4.30 -12.63 15.27
N VAL A 322 3.00 -12.57 14.95
CA VAL A 322 2.37 -11.45 14.24
C VAL A 322 1.42 -10.77 15.21
N ASN A 323 1.70 -9.51 15.55
CA ASN A 323 0.82 -8.63 16.30
C ASN A 323 0.25 -7.55 15.37
N LEU A 324 -1.06 -7.36 15.41
CA LEU A 324 -1.73 -6.25 14.75
C LEU A 324 -2.41 -5.37 15.80
N LEU A 325 -2.03 -4.09 15.82
CA LEU A 325 -2.66 -3.04 16.60
C LEU A 325 -3.40 -2.12 15.63
N TYR A 326 -4.67 -1.80 15.86
CA TYR A 326 -5.41 -0.83 15.04
C TYR A 326 -6.64 -0.27 15.76
N PHE A 327 -7.12 0.90 15.32
CA PHE A 327 -8.44 1.40 15.67
C PHE A 327 -9.49 0.86 14.68
N ASP A 328 -10.46 0.09 15.17
CA ASP A 328 -11.53 -0.51 14.37
C ASP A 328 -12.70 0.48 14.21
N MET A 329 -12.96 0.95 12.98
CA MET A 329 -13.93 2.01 12.72
C MET A 329 -15.38 1.59 13.04
N ALA A 330 -15.65 0.27 13.05
CA ALA A 330 -16.99 -0.27 13.25
C ALA A 330 -17.40 -0.33 14.72
N SER A 331 -16.54 -0.91 15.57
CA SER A 331 -16.76 -1.01 17.01
C SER A 331 -16.30 0.24 17.77
N LYS A 332 -15.45 1.07 17.16
CA LYS A 332 -14.80 2.26 17.72
C LYS A 332 -13.87 1.97 18.91
N ASN A 333 -13.16 0.85 18.82
CA ASN A 333 -12.18 0.41 19.83
C ASN A 333 -10.82 0.15 19.20
N ASN A 334 -9.77 0.25 20.02
CA ASN A 334 -8.46 -0.30 19.70
C ASN A 334 -8.51 -1.84 19.81
N ILE A 335 -8.05 -2.52 18.77
CA ILE A 335 -7.92 -3.97 18.69
C ILE A 335 -6.44 -4.34 18.82
N ASP A 336 -6.15 -5.28 19.72
CA ASP A 336 -4.83 -5.91 19.86
C ASP A 336 -4.96 -7.40 19.51
N TYR A 337 -4.53 -7.77 18.30
CA TYR A 337 -4.65 -9.11 17.76
C TYR A 337 -3.29 -9.79 17.65
N TRP A 338 -3.25 -11.10 17.90
CA TRP A 338 -2.03 -11.92 17.85
C TRP A 338 -2.26 -13.21 17.05
N GLN A 339 -1.33 -13.53 16.17
CA GLN A 339 -1.27 -14.79 15.43
C GLN A 339 0.15 -15.36 15.46
N TYR A 340 0.25 -16.65 15.80
CA TYR A 340 1.50 -17.40 15.72
C TYR A 340 1.68 -17.99 14.32
N VAL A 341 2.83 -17.75 13.71
CA VAL A 341 3.23 -18.34 12.44
C VAL A 341 4.20 -19.49 12.71
N SER A 342 4.03 -20.62 12.03
CA SER A 342 4.89 -21.80 12.18
C SER A 342 5.14 -22.47 10.84
N THR A 343 6.29 -23.12 10.73
CA THR A 343 6.68 -23.99 9.61
C THR A 343 7.20 -25.32 10.17
N LYS A 344 7.61 -26.25 9.30
CA LYS A 344 8.14 -27.56 9.69
C LYS A 344 9.55 -27.75 9.16
N VAL A 345 10.42 -28.39 9.93
CA VAL A 345 11.78 -28.71 9.50
C VAL A 345 11.79 -30.05 8.73
N THR A 346 12.59 -30.15 7.66
CA THR A 346 12.78 -31.37 6.86
C THR A 346 14.22 -31.55 6.36
N ASN A 347 14.53 -32.74 5.86
CA ASN A 347 15.72 -33.04 5.06
C ASN A 347 15.40 -33.26 3.58
N ASP A 348 14.11 -33.31 3.20
CA ASP A 348 13.69 -33.56 1.81
C ASP A 348 13.48 -32.25 1.03
N GLN A 349 14.46 -31.95 0.17
CA GLN A 349 14.41 -30.79 -0.73
C GLN A 349 13.22 -30.83 -1.69
N ASN A 350 12.72 -32.01 -2.08
CA ASN A 350 11.55 -32.10 -2.95
C ASN A 350 10.28 -31.68 -2.20
N LEU A 351 10.15 -32.05 -0.93
CA LEU A 351 9.06 -31.60 -0.08
C LEU A 351 9.08 -30.08 0.11
N VAL A 352 10.26 -29.47 0.30
CA VAL A 352 10.39 -27.99 0.35
C VAL A 352 9.93 -27.37 -0.97
N ASN A 353 10.47 -27.83 -2.10
CA ASN A 353 10.20 -27.25 -3.42
C ASN A 353 8.74 -27.43 -3.88
N THR A 354 8.09 -28.53 -3.50
CA THR A 354 6.69 -28.83 -3.88
C THR A 354 5.63 -28.22 -2.96
N THR A 355 6.02 -27.64 -1.82
CA THR A 355 5.10 -27.03 -0.83
C THR A 355 5.28 -25.51 -0.69
N LEU A 356 5.84 -24.89 -1.73
CA LEU A 356 5.95 -23.44 -1.86
C LEU A 356 4.57 -22.77 -1.96
N ASN A 357 4.37 -21.67 -1.23
CA ASN A 357 3.14 -20.90 -1.29
C ASN A 357 3.14 -19.97 -2.52
N ARG A 358 2.23 -20.21 -3.46
CA ARG A 358 2.11 -19.44 -4.71
C ARG A 358 1.72 -17.99 -4.48
N ASP A 359 0.81 -17.69 -3.57
CA ASP A 359 0.33 -16.33 -3.30
C ASP A 359 1.46 -15.43 -2.79
N VAL A 360 2.32 -16.00 -1.93
CA VAL A 360 3.52 -15.31 -1.41
C VAL A 360 4.55 -15.11 -2.51
N LEU A 361 4.78 -16.12 -3.37
CA LEU A 361 5.71 -16.00 -4.49
C LEU A 361 5.22 -15.01 -5.57
N ILE A 362 3.91 -14.88 -5.79
CA ILE A 362 3.33 -13.84 -6.65
C ILE A 362 3.67 -12.46 -6.07
N ALA A 363 3.39 -12.23 -4.79
CA ALA A 363 3.69 -10.95 -4.13
C ALA A 363 5.20 -10.61 -4.14
N VAL A 364 6.10 -11.60 -3.97
CA VAL A 364 7.56 -11.39 -4.11
C VAL A 364 7.93 -10.95 -5.54
N ASN A 365 7.31 -11.51 -6.57
CA ASN A 365 7.57 -11.11 -7.96
C ASN A 365 6.99 -9.71 -8.27
N GLU A 366 5.79 -9.39 -7.77
CA GLU A 366 5.19 -8.05 -7.87
C GLU A 366 6.08 -6.98 -7.20
N GLN A 367 6.57 -7.24 -5.97
CA GLN A 367 7.47 -6.32 -5.25
C GLN A 367 8.82 -6.15 -5.96
N ASN A 368 9.45 -7.25 -6.41
CA ASN A 368 10.73 -7.18 -7.12
C ASN A 368 10.61 -6.39 -8.43
N ALA A 369 9.52 -6.61 -9.18
CA ALA A 369 9.26 -5.87 -10.41
C ALA A 369 9.10 -4.36 -10.18
N ALA A 370 8.39 -3.94 -9.13
CA ALA A 370 8.28 -2.52 -8.78
C ALA A 370 9.65 -1.90 -8.43
N ALA A 371 10.49 -2.62 -7.68
CA ALA A 371 11.85 -2.16 -7.34
C ALA A 371 12.78 -2.04 -8.56
N ILE A 372 12.70 -3.00 -9.50
CA ILE A 372 13.43 -2.92 -10.77
C ILE A 372 12.88 -1.79 -11.66
N GLN A 373 11.56 -1.59 -11.71
CA GLN A 373 10.94 -0.50 -12.48
C GLN A 373 11.38 0.87 -11.99
N LYS A 374 11.48 1.10 -10.66
CA LYS A 374 12.07 2.32 -10.09
C LYS A 374 13.54 2.48 -10.49
N THR A 375 14.33 1.40 -10.38
CA THR A 375 15.75 1.40 -10.74
C THR A 375 15.98 1.72 -12.22
N ALA A 376 15.12 1.23 -13.11
CA ALA A 376 15.17 1.54 -14.54
C ALA A 376 14.85 3.01 -14.83
N ILE A 377 13.87 3.61 -14.14
CA ILE A 377 13.61 5.06 -14.21
C ILE A 377 14.86 5.84 -13.79
N ASP A 378 15.45 5.51 -12.64
CA ASP A 378 16.64 6.21 -12.12
C ASP A 378 17.86 6.07 -13.05
N LEU A 379 18.04 4.92 -13.71
CA LEU A 379 19.09 4.71 -14.71
C LEU A 379 18.81 5.53 -15.99
N ARG A 380 17.56 5.61 -16.44
CA ARG A 380 17.19 6.39 -17.62
C ARG A 380 17.40 7.89 -17.41
N ASP A 381 17.07 8.42 -16.24
CA ASP A 381 17.33 9.83 -15.90
C ASP A 381 18.84 10.14 -15.78
N GLN A 382 19.65 9.13 -15.42
CA GLN A 382 21.12 9.19 -15.49
C GLN A 382 21.67 9.05 -16.93
N GLY A 383 20.80 8.98 -17.96
CA GLY A 383 21.19 8.78 -19.36
C GLY A 383 21.61 7.35 -19.73
N LYS A 384 21.49 6.38 -18.82
CA LYS A 384 21.88 4.98 -19.02
C LYS A 384 20.74 4.19 -19.65
N VAL A 385 20.30 4.64 -20.83
CA VAL A 385 19.09 4.15 -21.51
C VAL A 385 19.11 2.63 -21.74
N HIS A 386 20.24 2.09 -22.23
CA HIS A 386 20.36 0.66 -22.49
C HIS A 386 20.40 -0.19 -21.21
N ASP A 387 21.03 0.28 -20.12
CA ASP A 387 21.03 -0.41 -18.83
C ASP A 387 19.60 -0.47 -18.26
N ALA A 388 18.88 0.66 -18.34
CA ALA A 388 17.49 0.76 -17.92
C ALA A 388 16.57 -0.17 -18.73
N LYS A 389 16.75 -0.23 -20.05
CA LYS A 389 16.01 -1.14 -20.92
C LYS A 389 16.31 -2.61 -20.59
N ALA A 390 17.58 -2.97 -20.44
CA ALA A 390 17.99 -4.35 -20.17
C ALA A 390 17.38 -4.89 -18.87
N LEU A 391 17.31 -4.08 -17.81
CA LEU A 391 16.64 -4.46 -16.56
C LEU A 391 15.14 -4.70 -16.73
N LEU A 392 14.45 -3.89 -17.56
CA LEU A 392 13.02 -4.07 -17.83
C LEU A 392 12.76 -5.32 -18.68
N ASP A 393 13.58 -5.56 -19.71
CA ASP A 393 13.52 -6.78 -20.55
C ASP A 393 13.75 -8.05 -19.70
N GLU A 394 14.78 -8.06 -18.83
CA GLU A 394 15.10 -9.18 -17.94
C GLU A 394 14.00 -9.44 -16.90
N MET A 395 13.47 -8.38 -16.29
CA MET A 395 12.39 -8.50 -15.30
C MET A 395 11.08 -8.94 -15.95
N ALA A 396 10.76 -8.48 -17.17
CA ALA A 396 9.61 -8.96 -17.92
C ALA A 396 9.71 -10.46 -18.21
N GLU A 397 10.79 -10.92 -18.84
CA GLU A 397 11.01 -12.33 -19.15
C GLU A 397 11.08 -13.22 -17.87
N THR A 398 11.43 -12.64 -16.72
CA THR A 398 11.32 -13.27 -15.40
C THR A 398 9.86 -13.37 -14.92
N LEU A 399 9.09 -12.28 -14.97
CA LEU A 399 7.67 -12.25 -14.63
C LEU A 399 6.83 -13.20 -15.50
N LYS A 400 7.16 -13.31 -16.79
CA LYS A 400 6.55 -14.21 -17.76
C LYS A 400 6.65 -15.67 -17.32
N LYS A 401 7.88 -16.13 -17.05
CA LYS A 401 8.17 -17.48 -16.51
C LYS A 401 7.52 -17.72 -15.15
N ALA A 402 7.52 -16.72 -14.27
CA ALA A 402 6.86 -16.81 -12.97
C ALA A 402 5.32 -16.90 -13.12
N GLY A 403 4.73 -16.16 -14.06
CA GLY A 403 3.32 -16.19 -14.41
C GLY A 403 2.87 -17.55 -14.94
N GLU A 404 3.65 -18.15 -15.84
CA GLU A 404 3.43 -19.52 -16.33
C GLU A 404 3.55 -20.56 -15.20
N LEU A 405 4.64 -20.53 -14.44
CA LEU A 405 4.95 -21.51 -13.38
C LEU A 405 3.94 -21.46 -12.22
N LEU A 406 3.51 -20.26 -11.82
CA LEU A 406 2.58 -20.05 -10.70
C LEU A 406 1.11 -20.07 -11.15
N ALA A 407 0.86 -20.05 -12.48
CA ALA A 407 -0.44 -19.84 -13.12
C ALA A 407 -1.12 -18.52 -12.70
N SER A 408 -0.37 -17.41 -12.78
CA SER A 408 -0.78 -16.07 -12.35
C SER A 408 -0.93 -15.08 -13.51
N PRO A 409 -2.16 -14.78 -13.97
CA PRO A 409 -2.42 -13.75 -14.98
C PRO A 409 -1.97 -12.35 -14.56
N ARG A 410 -1.84 -12.08 -13.26
CA ARG A 410 -1.30 -10.81 -12.74
C ARG A 410 0.16 -10.62 -13.16
N LEU A 411 0.99 -11.65 -12.98
CA LEU A 411 2.41 -11.60 -13.37
C LEU A 411 2.57 -11.52 -14.89
N THR A 412 1.73 -12.23 -15.66
CA THR A 412 1.70 -12.12 -17.13
C THR A 412 1.35 -10.70 -17.58
N LYS A 413 0.30 -10.08 -17.03
CA LYS A 413 -0.06 -8.69 -17.36
C LYS A 413 1.04 -7.68 -16.95
N TYR A 414 1.69 -7.90 -15.80
CA TYR A 414 2.77 -7.01 -15.39
C TYR A 414 4.03 -7.22 -16.26
N SER A 415 4.30 -8.45 -16.73
CA SER A 415 5.29 -8.70 -17.78
C SER A 415 5.00 -7.90 -19.04
N GLU A 416 3.78 -7.99 -19.59
CA GLU A 416 3.35 -7.22 -20.78
C GLU A 416 3.53 -5.70 -20.57
N THR A 417 3.27 -5.22 -19.37
CA THR A 417 3.47 -3.80 -19.00
C THR A 417 4.95 -3.43 -18.99
N LEU A 418 5.83 -4.26 -18.43
CA LEU A 418 7.28 -4.03 -18.45
C LEU A 418 7.87 -4.18 -19.86
N GLU A 419 7.39 -5.11 -20.69
CA GLU A 419 7.75 -5.21 -22.12
C GLU A 419 7.39 -3.92 -22.87
N GLN A 420 6.24 -3.29 -22.56
CA GLN A 420 5.85 -2.00 -23.11
C GLN A 420 6.74 -0.86 -22.59
N SER A 421 7.00 -0.77 -21.27
CA SER A 421 7.91 0.23 -20.70
C SER A 421 9.32 0.12 -21.30
N ALA A 422 9.81 -1.10 -21.56
CA ALA A 422 11.11 -1.35 -22.19
C ALA A 422 11.15 -0.95 -23.67
N GLN A 423 10.00 -0.90 -24.37
CA GLN A 423 9.92 -0.41 -25.74
C GLN A 423 9.87 1.12 -25.78
N THR A 424 9.16 1.77 -24.84
CA THR A 424 9.01 3.25 -24.85
C THR A 424 10.16 4.00 -24.17
N ILE A 425 10.95 3.33 -23.31
CA ILE A 425 12.05 3.98 -22.57
C ILE A 425 13.09 4.65 -23.48
N GLU A 426 13.34 4.14 -24.70
CA GLU A 426 14.29 4.73 -25.64
C GLU A 426 13.77 6.00 -26.34
N ASN A 427 12.47 6.33 -26.23
CA ASN A 427 11.89 7.50 -26.87
C ASN A 427 12.01 8.77 -26.01
N ASP A 428 13.08 9.56 -26.23
CA ASP A 428 13.30 10.85 -25.56
C ASP A 428 12.08 11.79 -25.66
N ALA A 429 11.37 11.81 -26.81
CA ALA A 429 10.26 12.72 -27.05
C ALA A 429 8.97 12.36 -26.29
N GLN A 430 8.92 11.17 -25.67
CA GLN A 430 7.82 10.76 -24.79
C GLN A 430 8.31 10.35 -23.39
N TRP A 431 9.59 10.56 -23.04
CA TRP A 431 10.12 10.04 -21.78
C TRP A 431 9.39 10.62 -20.57
N ASN A 432 9.12 11.92 -20.55
CA ASN A 432 8.48 12.60 -19.42
C ASN A 432 7.03 12.10 -19.15
N GLU A 433 6.22 11.92 -20.19
CA GLU A 433 4.90 11.28 -20.11
C GLU A 433 5.01 9.82 -19.61
N ASN A 434 5.87 9.01 -20.25
CA ASN A 434 6.08 7.60 -19.88
C ASN A 434 6.59 7.45 -18.44
N ARG A 435 7.48 8.33 -17.97
CA ARG A 435 8.03 8.33 -16.61
C ARG A 435 6.93 8.51 -15.56
N LYS A 436 6.02 9.47 -15.78
CA LYS A 436 4.86 9.72 -14.89
C LYS A 436 3.86 8.57 -14.92
N GLN A 437 3.55 8.03 -16.11
CA GLN A 437 2.67 6.87 -16.25
C GLN A 437 3.26 5.59 -15.61
N ASN A 438 4.55 5.32 -15.80
CA ASN A 438 5.27 4.22 -15.14
C ASN A 438 5.25 4.39 -13.62
N THR A 439 5.52 5.59 -13.11
CA THR A 439 5.53 5.92 -11.68
C THR A 439 4.14 5.71 -11.05
N SER A 440 3.07 6.18 -11.71
CA SER A 440 1.69 5.96 -11.26
C SER A 440 1.31 4.48 -11.28
N THR A 441 1.74 3.72 -12.30
CA THR A 441 1.44 2.29 -12.43
C THR A 441 2.17 1.45 -11.37
N MET A 442 3.44 1.75 -11.13
CA MET A 442 4.26 1.18 -10.05
C MET A 442 3.63 1.44 -8.68
N PHE A 443 3.06 2.63 -8.46
CA PHE A 443 2.34 2.96 -7.23
C PHE A 443 1.10 2.08 -7.04
N SER A 444 0.27 1.94 -8.09
CA SER A 444 -0.89 1.04 -8.08
C SER A 444 -0.51 -0.41 -7.74
N VAL A 445 0.57 -0.96 -8.32
CA VAL A 445 1.04 -2.31 -7.95
C VAL A 445 1.52 -2.38 -6.50
N SER A 446 2.35 -1.43 -6.07
CA SER A 446 3.00 -1.44 -4.75
C SER A 446 2.01 -1.35 -3.57
N PHE A 447 0.83 -0.77 -3.81
CA PHE A 447 -0.24 -0.68 -2.82
C PHE A 447 -1.37 -1.71 -3.05
N ASN A 448 -1.25 -2.58 -4.07
CA ASN A 448 -2.27 -3.54 -4.56
C ASN A 448 -3.59 -2.87 -5.04
N VAL A 449 -3.49 -1.62 -5.51
CA VAL A 449 -4.59 -0.71 -5.82
C VAL A 449 -4.74 -0.56 -7.34
N SER A 450 -5.47 -1.52 -7.92
CA SER A 450 -5.97 -1.52 -9.31
C SER A 450 -7.42 -1.04 -9.39
#